data_AF-A0A522E314-F1
#
_entry.id   AF-A0A522E314-F1
#
_cell.length_a   1.000
_cell.length_b   1.000
_cell.length_c   1.000
_cell.angle_alpha   90.00
_cell.angle_beta   90.00
_cell.angle_gamma   90.00
#
_symmetry.space_group_name_H-M   'P 1'
#
loop_
_entity.id
_entity.type
_entity.pdbx_description
1 polymer ?
#
loop_
_entity_poly.entity_id
_entity_poly.type
_entity_poly.pdbx_seq_one_letter_code
_entity_poly.pdbx_strand_id
1 'polypeptide(L)'
;MPQIVRKLIEDYAPSTEQIVCDPFGGCGTTLVEAKLLGHPSIGFDINPVAKLITQTKTTAIKPRTLTNHKQKFLEYYDTAPKISYQHHPRITYWFDEETIAELDRIYFAIKKIENHNVRRFFLCAFSHNLKKGNLFGNWVPTGICTQSDPSTGDSAAVTP
;
A
#
# COMPACT_ATOMS: atom_id res chain seq x y z
N MET A 1 8.61 -14.45 4.56
CA MET A 1 9.45 -15.64 4.33
C MET A 1 9.21 -16.19 2.92
N PRO A 2 9.84 -15.61 1.88
CA PRO A 2 9.60 -16.01 0.49
C PRO A 2 10.09 -17.45 0.17
N GLN A 3 11.13 -17.92 0.83
CA GLN A 3 11.71 -19.25 0.53
C GLN A 3 10.79 -20.42 0.89
N ILE A 4 9.97 -20.29 1.94
CA ILE A 4 9.01 -21.33 2.33
C ILE A 4 7.93 -21.47 1.26
N VAL A 5 7.39 -20.33 0.81
CA VAL A 5 6.36 -20.27 -0.22
C VAL A 5 6.84 -20.90 -1.53
N ARG A 6 8.07 -20.57 -1.95
CA ARG A 6 8.69 -21.17 -3.14
C ARG A 6 8.71 -22.69 -3.07
N LYS A 7 9.24 -23.22 -1.96
CA LYS A 7 9.32 -24.66 -1.74
C LYS A 7 7.93 -25.33 -1.78
N LEU A 8 6.93 -24.71 -1.17
CA LEU A 8 5.55 -25.22 -1.21
C LEU A 8 4.98 -25.25 -2.63
N ILE A 9 5.27 -24.25 -3.46
CA ILE A 9 4.83 -24.26 -4.87
C ILE A 9 5.55 -25.36 -5.64
N GLU A 10 6.86 -25.52 -5.47
CA GLU A 10 7.64 -26.59 -6.11
C GLU A 10 7.17 -28.00 -5.70
N ASP A 11 6.87 -28.20 -4.42
CA ASP A 11 6.45 -29.51 -3.88
C ASP A 11 5.00 -29.88 -4.27
N TYR A 12 4.09 -28.89 -4.33
CA TYR A 12 2.64 -29.14 -4.48
C TYR A 12 2.04 -28.69 -5.82
N ALA A 13 2.74 -27.87 -6.58
CA ALA A 13 2.38 -27.44 -7.93
C ALA A 13 3.59 -27.60 -8.87
N PRO A 14 4.05 -28.83 -9.15
CA PRO A 14 5.24 -29.05 -9.97
C PRO A 14 5.06 -28.68 -11.46
N SER A 15 3.82 -28.56 -11.94
CA SER A 15 3.51 -28.15 -13.32
C SER A 15 3.07 -26.69 -13.40
N THR A 16 3.66 -25.93 -14.31
CA THR A 16 3.35 -24.51 -14.55
C THR A 16 1.93 -24.26 -15.10
N GLU A 17 1.20 -25.32 -15.48
CA GLU A 17 -0.22 -25.23 -15.83
C GLU A 17 -1.14 -25.12 -14.61
N GLN A 18 -0.64 -25.49 -13.42
CA GLN A 18 -1.40 -25.46 -12.18
C GLN A 18 -1.50 -24.03 -11.63
N ILE A 19 -2.71 -23.67 -11.17
CA ILE A 19 -3.03 -22.35 -10.65
C ILE A 19 -2.77 -22.30 -9.13
N VAL A 20 -1.96 -21.34 -8.69
CA VAL A 20 -1.71 -21.07 -7.27
C VAL A 20 -2.77 -20.09 -6.75
N CYS A 21 -3.56 -20.49 -5.75
CA CYS A 21 -4.58 -19.64 -5.14
C CYS A 21 -4.24 -19.30 -3.69
N ASP A 22 -4.28 -18.01 -3.34
CA ASP A 22 -4.09 -17.52 -1.97
C ASP A 22 -5.31 -16.72 -1.49
N PRO A 23 -6.21 -17.31 -0.66
CA PRO A 23 -7.40 -16.64 -0.16
C PRO A 23 -7.11 -15.55 0.90
N PHE A 24 -5.88 -15.47 1.40
CA PHE A 24 -5.43 -14.49 2.39
C PHE A 24 -4.12 -13.84 1.93
N GLY A 25 -4.15 -13.29 0.70
CA GLY A 25 -2.96 -12.89 -0.05
C GLY A 25 -2.07 -11.85 0.65
N GLY A 26 -2.61 -11.05 1.58
CA GLY A 26 -1.85 -10.13 2.41
C GLY A 26 -0.96 -9.21 1.58
N CYS A 27 0.35 -9.26 1.85
CA CYS A 27 1.34 -8.47 1.12
C CYS A 27 1.77 -9.04 -0.24
N GLY A 28 1.14 -10.14 -0.67
CA GLY A 28 1.24 -10.73 -2.01
C GLY A 28 2.44 -11.65 -2.22
N THR A 29 3.09 -12.14 -1.15
CA THR A 29 4.32 -12.95 -1.28
C THR A 29 4.07 -14.22 -2.10
N THR A 30 2.96 -14.91 -1.86
CA THR A 30 2.55 -16.12 -2.60
C THR A 30 2.42 -15.86 -4.10
N LEU A 31 1.72 -14.79 -4.48
CA LEU A 31 1.50 -14.41 -5.87
C LEU A 31 2.79 -13.98 -6.57
N VAL A 32 3.70 -13.31 -5.86
CA VAL A 32 5.01 -12.92 -6.40
C VAL A 32 5.88 -14.14 -6.67
N GLU A 33 5.99 -15.07 -5.70
CA GLU A 33 6.76 -16.30 -5.89
C GLU A 33 6.16 -17.20 -6.97
N ALA A 34 4.84 -17.36 -7.00
CA ALA A 34 4.14 -18.10 -8.06
C ALA A 34 4.45 -17.52 -9.44
N LYS A 35 4.44 -16.19 -9.57
CA LYS A 35 4.82 -15.52 -10.83
C LYS A 35 6.28 -15.74 -11.20
N LEU A 36 7.20 -15.69 -10.24
CA LEU A 36 8.64 -15.93 -10.48
C LEU A 36 8.90 -17.37 -10.95
N LEU A 37 8.12 -18.33 -10.45
CA LEU A 37 8.16 -19.74 -10.84
C LEU A 37 7.37 -20.04 -12.14
N GLY A 38 6.68 -19.06 -12.71
CA GLY A 38 5.94 -19.21 -13.97
C GLY A 38 4.51 -19.74 -13.83
N HIS A 39 3.96 -19.81 -12.61
CA HIS A 39 2.59 -20.26 -12.37
C HIS A 39 1.56 -19.15 -12.59
N PRO A 40 0.40 -19.44 -13.20
CA PRO A 40 -0.78 -18.61 -13.06
C PRO A 40 -1.19 -18.56 -11.58
N SER A 41 -1.63 -17.40 -11.10
CA SER A 41 -1.98 -17.24 -9.69
C SER A 41 -3.12 -16.25 -9.45
N ILE A 42 -3.92 -16.54 -8.41
CA ILE A 42 -5.09 -15.76 -7.98
C ILE A 42 -4.98 -15.52 -6.49
N GLY A 43 -5.31 -14.32 -6.03
CA GLY A 43 -5.32 -14.07 -4.60
C GLY A 43 -6.37 -13.05 -4.19
N PHE A 44 -6.91 -13.25 -3.00
CA PHE A 44 -7.97 -12.47 -2.41
C PHE A 44 -7.50 -11.86 -1.09
N ASP A 45 -7.91 -10.62 -0.85
CA ASP A 45 -7.72 -9.94 0.44
C ASP A 45 -8.82 -8.90 0.60
N ILE A 46 -9.40 -8.81 1.80
CA ILE A 46 -10.44 -7.82 2.12
C ILE A 46 -9.83 -6.42 2.29
N ASN A 47 -8.55 -6.33 2.66
CA ASN A 47 -7.86 -5.08 2.91
C ASN A 47 -7.46 -4.42 1.57
N PRO A 48 -7.99 -3.24 1.24
CA PRO A 48 -7.69 -2.56 -0.02
C PRO A 48 -6.21 -2.16 -0.14
N VAL A 49 -5.51 -1.94 0.98
CA VAL A 49 -4.07 -1.64 0.99
C VAL A 49 -3.25 -2.89 0.67
N ALA A 50 -3.64 -4.05 1.22
CA ALA A 50 -3.03 -5.34 0.90
C ALA A 50 -3.16 -5.66 -0.59
N LYS A 51 -4.36 -5.46 -1.15
CA LYS A 51 -4.62 -5.55 -2.59
C LYS A 51 -3.74 -4.59 -3.41
N LEU A 52 -3.61 -3.32 -2.98
CA LEU A 52 -2.78 -2.33 -3.67
C LEU A 52 -1.30 -2.73 -3.71
N ILE A 53 -0.75 -3.16 -2.57
CA ILE A 53 0.64 -3.61 -2.45
C ILE A 53 0.87 -4.83 -3.34
N THR A 54 -0.01 -5.82 -3.23
CA THR A 54 0.05 -7.07 -4.00
C THR A 54 0.04 -6.79 -5.49
N GLN A 55 -0.93 -6.03 -5.98
CA GLN A 55 -1.02 -5.65 -7.39
C GLN A 55 0.21 -4.86 -7.86
N THR A 56 0.78 -4.02 -7.01
CA THR A 56 1.98 -3.25 -7.35
C THR A 56 3.21 -4.17 -7.48
N LYS A 57 3.37 -5.16 -6.59
CA LYS A 57 4.49 -6.11 -6.64
C LYS A 57 4.36 -7.12 -7.77
N THR A 58 3.15 -7.56 -8.10
CA THR A 58 2.91 -8.54 -9.17
C THR A 58 2.87 -7.89 -10.56
N THR A 59 2.77 -6.57 -10.65
CA THR A 59 2.81 -5.84 -11.93
C THR A 59 4.24 -5.36 -12.21
N ALA A 60 4.90 -5.97 -13.19
CA ALA A 60 6.23 -5.53 -13.60
C ALA A 60 6.13 -4.19 -14.35
N ILE A 61 6.86 -3.18 -13.88
CA ILE A 61 6.98 -1.87 -14.53
C ILE A 61 8.44 -1.67 -14.92
N LYS A 62 8.70 -1.33 -16.19
CA LYS A 62 10.06 -1.07 -16.67
C LYS A 62 10.64 0.16 -15.94
N PRO A 63 11.88 0.12 -15.44
CA PRO A 63 12.48 1.26 -14.73
C PRO A 63 12.45 2.56 -15.53
N ARG A 64 12.71 2.50 -16.85
CA ARG A 64 12.64 3.67 -17.74
C ARG A 64 11.25 4.32 -17.75
N THR A 65 10.18 3.55 -17.68
CA THR A 65 8.81 4.06 -17.60
C THR A 65 8.60 4.83 -16.30
N LEU A 66 9.07 4.29 -15.16
CA LEU A 66 9.01 4.98 -13.87
C LEU A 66 9.79 6.29 -13.89
N THR A 67 11.01 6.31 -14.44
CA THR A 67 11.82 7.51 -14.55
C THR A 67 11.12 8.61 -15.36
N ASN A 68 10.52 8.26 -16.50
CA ASN A 68 9.79 9.23 -17.32
C ASN A 68 8.58 9.81 -16.59
N HIS A 69 7.84 8.97 -15.85
CA HIS A 69 6.68 9.43 -15.08
C HIS A 69 7.06 10.19 -13.81
N LYS A 70 8.25 9.97 -13.24
CA LYS A 70 8.76 10.77 -12.11
C LYS A 70 8.85 12.25 -12.49
N GLN A 71 9.39 12.56 -13.67
CA GLN A 71 9.52 13.96 -14.10
C GLN A 71 8.15 14.63 -14.24
N LYS A 72 7.21 13.96 -14.91
CA LYS A 72 5.82 14.45 -15.04
C LYS A 72 5.12 14.60 -13.68
N PHE A 73 5.38 13.68 -12.75
CA PHE A 73 4.84 13.76 -11.40
C PHE A 73 5.29 15.04 -10.69
N LEU A 74 6.58 15.39 -10.79
CA LEU A 74 7.11 16.64 -10.21
C LEU A 74 6.45 17.87 -10.84
N GLU A 75 6.29 17.89 -12.16
CA GLU A 75 5.59 18.98 -12.86
C GLU A 75 4.12 19.12 -12.38
N TYR A 76 3.41 18.01 -12.19
CA TYR A 76 2.04 18.04 -11.65
C TYR A 76 1.96 18.47 -10.19
N TYR A 77 3.00 18.18 -9.40
CA TYR A 77 3.10 18.59 -8.00
C TYR A 77 3.38 20.10 -7.87
N ASP A 78 4.23 20.65 -8.73
CA ASP A 78 4.54 22.08 -8.77
C ASP A 78 3.36 22.92 -9.27
N THR A 79 2.58 22.37 -10.21
CA THR A 79 1.35 22.99 -10.73
C THR A 79 0.10 22.65 -9.93
N ALA A 80 0.25 21.93 -8.82
CA ALA A 80 -0.88 21.53 -8.00
C ALA A 80 -1.53 22.79 -7.37
N PRO A 81 -2.83 23.02 -7.61
CA PRO A 81 -3.54 24.09 -6.92
C PRO A 81 -3.56 23.81 -5.42
N LYS A 82 -3.70 24.87 -4.61
CA LYS A 82 -4.04 24.76 -3.18
C LYS A 82 -5.49 24.26 -3.05
N ILE A 83 -5.71 22.99 -3.37
CA ILE A 83 -6.98 22.30 -3.16
C ILE A 83 -6.96 21.73 -1.75
N SER A 84 -8.03 21.96 -1.00
CA SER A 84 -8.36 21.17 0.17
C SER A 84 -9.36 20.10 -0.25
N TYR A 85 -8.95 18.84 -0.21
CA TYR A 85 -9.90 17.74 -0.37
C TYR A 85 -10.75 17.60 0.90
N GLN A 86 -11.98 17.12 0.77
CA GLN A 86 -12.74 16.71 1.96
C GLN A 86 -12.08 15.47 2.55
N HIS A 87 -11.52 15.64 3.75
CA HIS A 87 -10.82 14.61 4.49
C HIS A 87 -11.74 13.94 5.51
N HIS A 88 -11.50 12.65 5.77
CA HIS A 88 -12.12 12.01 6.93
C HIS A 88 -11.62 12.72 8.20
N PRO A 89 -12.46 12.97 9.22
CA PRO A 89 -12.07 13.66 10.46
C PRO A 89 -10.86 13.05 11.21
N ARG A 90 -10.50 11.79 10.89
CA ARG A 90 -9.31 11.12 11.44
C ARG A 90 -8.00 11.61 10.84
N ILE A 91 -8.01 12.20 9.64
CA ILE A 91 -6.80 12.69 8.98
C ILE A 91 -6.26 13.92 9.71
N THR A 92 -7.15 14.85 10.09
CA THR A 92 -6.82 16.03 10.91
C THR A 92 -6.35 15.67 12.32
N TYR A 93 -6.58 14.44 12.76
CA TYR A 93 -6.03 13.93 14.02
C TYR A 93 -4.59 13.39 13.86
N TRP A 94 -4.20 12.94 12.66
CA TRP A 94 -2.89 12.31 12.42
C TRP A 94 -1.85 13.24 11.81
N PHE A 95 -2.28 14.34 11.20
CA PHE A 95 -1.45 15.28 10.45
C PHE A 95 -1.92 16.72 10.69
N ASP A 96 -0.97 17.66 10.73
CA ASP A 96 -1.24 19.10 10.76
C ASP A 96 -1.71 19.63 9.40
N GLU A 97 -2.24 20.86 9.37
CA GLU A 97 -2.81 21.46 8.16
C GLU A 97 -1.77 21.66 7.03
N GLU A 98 -0.51 21.97 7.37
CA GLU A 98 0.57 22.13 6.39
C GLU A 98 0.89 20.79 5.73
N THR A 99 1.02 19.73 6.56
CA THR A 99 1.22 18.36 6.07
C THR A 99 0.04 17.90 5.23
N ILE A 100 -1.20 18.19 5.63
CA ILE A 100 -2.40 17.85 4.84
C ILE A 100 -2.38 18.54 3.47
N ALA A 101 -2.01 19.81 3.41
CA ALA A 101 -1.90 20.54 2.16
C ALA A 101 -0.83 19.90 1.23
N GLU A 102 0.30 19.46 1.78
CA GLU A 102 1.33 18.76 1.01
C GLU A 102 0.89 17.38 0.52
N LEU A 103 0.19 16.62 1.37
CA LEU A 103 -0.41 15.34 0.98
C LEU A 103 -1.44 15.51 -0.14
N ASP A 104 -2.22 16.59 -0.11
CA ASP A 104 -3.21 16.93 -1.14
C ASP A 104 -2.54 17.21 -2.49
N ARG A 105 -1.42 17.95 -2.49
CA ARG A 105 -0.63 18.20 -3.71
C ARG A 105 -0.04 16.93 -4.29
N ILE A 106 0.50 16.06 -3.44
CA ILE A 106 1.01 14.75 -3.86
C ILE A 106 -0.11 13.90 -4.44
N TYR A 107 -1.26 13.83 -3.76
CA TYR A 107 -2.41 13.05 -4.22
C TYR A 107 -2.94 13.56 -5.56
N PHE A 108 -3.01 14.88 -5.75
CA PHE A 108 -3.36 15.52 -7.01
C PHE A 108 -2.42 15.09 -8.14
N ALA A 109 -1.10 15.17 -7.92
CA ALA A 109 -0.10 14.78 -8.91
C ALA A 109 -0.22 13.29 -9.30
N ILE A 110 -0.49 12.41 -8.32
CA ILE A 110 -0.73 10.97 -8.58
C ILE A 110 -2.00 10.77 -9.42
N LYS A 111 -3.07 11.51 -9.15
CA LYS A 111 -4.34 11.39 -9.88
C LYS A 111 -4.22 11.79 -11.35
N LYS A 112 -3.33 12.72 -11.69
CA LYS A 112 -3.04 13.14 -13.07
C LYS A 112 -2.30 12.09 -13.89
N ILE A 113 -1.72 11.06 -13.27
CA ILE A 113 -1.07 9.97 -13.99
C ILE A 113 -2.13 9.09 -14.68
N GLU A 114 -2.14 9.09 -16.01
CA GLU A 114 -3.06 8.29 -16.83
C GLU A 114 -2.76 6.79 -16.76
N ASN A 115 -1.47 6.43 -16.79
CA ASN A 115 -1.06 5.02 -16.75
C ASN A 115 -1.44 4.39 -15.41
N HIS A 116 -2.43 3.52 -15.42
CA HIS A 116 -2.99 2.89 -14.22
C HIS A 116 -1.96 2.10 -13.39
N ASN A 117 -1.01 1.43 -14.02
CA ASN A 117 0.01 0.64 -13.32
C ASN A 117 1.02 1.55 -12.61
N VAL A 118 1.43 2.62 -13.30
CA VAL A 118 2.31 3.63 -12.71
C VAL A 118 1.59 4.38 -11.60
N ARG A 119 0.36 4.82 -11.82
CA ARG A 119 -0.47 5.47 -10.79
C ARG A 119 -0.62 4.58 -9.55
N ARG A 120 -0.86 3.27 -9.75
CA ARG A 120 -0.93 2.30 -8.65
C ARG A 120 0.37 2.23 -7.86
N PHE A 121 1.51 2.22 -8.55
CA PHE A 121 2.83 2.25 -7.91
C PHE A 121 3.03 3.50 -7.04
N PHE A 122 2.72 4.68 -7.58
CA PHE A 122 2.81 5.93 -6.80
C PHE A 122 1.82 5.97 -5.64
N LEU A 123 0.59 5.46 -5.80
CA LEU A 123 -0.38 5.31 -4.69
C LEU A 123 0.14 4.39 -3.59
N CYS A 124 0.81 3.29 -3.96
CA CYS A 124 1.41 2.38 -2.99
C CYS A 124 2.54 3.07 -2.21
N ALA A 125 3.40 3.82 -2.91
CA ALA A 125 4.46 4.61 -2.26
C ALA A 125 3.87 5.70 -1.35
N PHE A 126 2.81 6.39 -1.79
CA PHE A 126 2.08 7.37 -1.00
C PHE A 126 1.51 6.76 0.29
N SER A 127 0.79 5.63 0.17
CA SER A 127 0.25 4.91 1.32
C SER A 127 1.33 4.44 2.31
N HIS A 128 2.50 4.06 1.82
CA HIS A 128 3.63 3.71 2.69
C HIS A 128 4.17 4.92 3.47
N ASN A 129 4.25 6.09 2.85
CA ASN A 129 4.73 7.32 3.51
C ASN A 129 3.75 7.83 4.57
N LEU A 130 2.44 7.70 4.35
CA LEU A 130 1.42 8.07 5.35
C LEU A 130 1.57 7.33 6.68
N LYS A 131 2.09 6.10 6.67
CA LYS A 131 2.33 5.33 7.90
C LYS A 131 3.53 5.80 8.71
N LYS A 132 4.49 6.47 8.05
CA LYS A 132 5.73 6.96 8.69
C LYS A 132 5.64 8.42 9.09
N GLY A 133 4.87 9.22 8.36
CA GLY A 133 4.71 10.65 8.60
C GLY A 133 3.59 11.03 9.57
N ASN A 134 2.90 10.05 10.17
CA ASN A 134 1.88 10.36 11.17
C ASN A 134 2.54 10.74 12.49
N LEU A 135 1.89 11.62 13.27
CA LEU A 135 2.38 12.08 14.58
C LEU A 135 2.62 10.92 15.58
N PHE A 136 2.04 9.75 15.30
CA PHE A 136 2.20 8.50 16.06
C PHE A 136 3.50 7.73 15.76
N GLY A 137 4.18 7.99 14.64
CA GLY A 137 5.42 7.32 14.27
C GLY A 137 6.56 7.49 15.28
N ASN A 138 6.47 8.52 16.14
CA ASN A 138 7.42 8.77 17.22
C ASN A 138 7.17 7.91 18.48
N TRP A 139 6.06 7.17 18.57
CA TRP A 139 5.66 6.42 19.78
C TRP A 139 5.38 4.93 19.55
N VAL A 140 5.44 4.42 18.31
CA VAL A 140 5.13 3.02 18.01
C VAL A 140 6.39 2.27 17.56
N PRO A 141 6.87 1.27 18.30
CA PRO A 141 7.93 0.38 17.83
C PRO A 141 7.46 -0.35 16.57
N THR A 142 8.32 -0.48 15.57
CA THR A 142 8.06 -1.20 14.33
C THR A 142 7.53 -2.60 14.58
N GLY A 143 6.20 -2.75 14.52
CA GLY A 143 5.53 -4.03 14.70
C GLY A 143 4.07 -3.84 15.03
N ILE A 144 3.22 -3.99 14.00
CA ILE A 144 1.75 -4.02 14.08
C ILE A 144 1.16 -2.62 14.32
N CYS A 145 0.61 -2.00 13.26
CA CYS A 145 -0.41 -0.97 13.44
C CYS A 145 -1.63 -1.66 14.05
N THR A 146 -1.75 -1.69 15.37
CA THR A 146 -3.06 -1.77 16.00
C THR A 146 -3.74 -0.43 15.70
N GLN A 147 -4.78 -0.46 14.88
CA GLN A 147 -5.70 0.67 14.82
C GLN A 147 -6.49 0.63 16.13
N SER A 148 -5.98 1.28 17.16
CA SER A 148 -6.74 1.55 18.37
C SER A 148 -7.82 2.57 18.00
N ASP A 149 -9.07 2.14 18.02
CA ASP A 149 -10.22 3.01 17.84
C ASP A 149 -10.41 3.85 19.12
N PRO A 150 -10.39 5.19 19.08
CA PRO A 150 -10.50 6.00 20.30
C PRO A 150 -11.91 6.03 20.90
N SER A 151 -12.89 5.31 20.33
CA SER A 151 -14.26 5.27 20.85
C SER A 151 -14.50 4.28 21.98
N THR A 152 -13.52 3.47 22.37
CA THR A 152 -13.61 2.67 23.60
C THR A 152 -13.00 3.46 24.74
N GLY A 153 -13.84 4.25 25.41
CA GLY A 153 -13.51 4.81 26.71
C GLY A 153 -13.19 3.67 27.68
N ASP A 154 -12.04 3.77 28.32
CA ASP A 154 -11.64 2.91 29.44
C ASP A 154 -12.65 3.05 30.58
N SER A 155 -13.62 2.15 30.64
CA SER A 155 -14.38 1.86 31.86
C SER A 155 -14.15 0.41 32.25
N ALA A 156 -12.99 0.13 32.83
CA ALA A 156 -12.74 -1.08 33.59
C ALA A 156 -12.07 -0.71 34.91
N ALA A 157 -12.83 -0.04 35.78
CA ALA A 157 -12.58 -0.10 37.20
C ALA A 157 -12.96 -1.52 37.67
N VAL A 158 -11.95 -2.33 37.99
CA VAL A 158 -12.14 -3.58 38.73
C VAL A 158 -11.15 -3.58 39.89
N THR A 159 -11.63 -3.15 41.05
CA THR A 159 -11.29 -3.71 42.36
C THR A 159 -12.55 -4.38 42.88
N PRO A 160 -12.43 -5.50 43.61
CA PRO A 160 -11.89 -5.52 44.97
C PRO A 160 -10.56 -6.26 45.11
#